data_AF-A0AAN8VS99-F1
#
_entry.id   AF-A0AAN8VS99-F1
#
_cell.length_a   1.000
_cell.length_b   1.000
_cell.length_c   1.000
_cell.angle_alpha   90.00
_cell.angle_beta   90.00
_cell.angle_gamma   90.00
#
_symmetry.space_group_name_H-M   'P 1'
#
loop_
_entity.id
_entity.type
_entity.pdbx_description
1 polymer ?
#
loop_
_entity_poly.entity_id
_entity_poly.type
_entity_poly.pdbx_seq_one_letter_code
_entity_poly.pdbx_strand_id
1 'polypeptide(L)'
;SLQVAYHNLSSFAQLLQGYAYILTHPGIPSVFYDHFYDWGESIHNQIVKLMDIRRQQDIHSRSSIRILEAQPCLYSAIIGERVCVKLGNGSWCPSGREWTVATSGHRYAVWQK
;
A
#
# COMPACT_ATOMS: atom_id res chain seq x y z
N SER A 1 -0.06 -6.95 -28.37
CA SER A 1 0.35 -5.58 -28.73
C SER A 1 0.75 -4.82 -27.47
N LEU A 2 1.50 -3.72 -27.58
CA LEU A 2 1.91 -2.87 -26.44
C LEU A 2 0.73 -2.50 -25.51
N GLN A 3 -0.44 -2.29 -26.08
CA GLN A 3 -1.66 -1.91 -25.36
C GLN A 3 -2.15 -2.97 -24.37
N VAL A 4 -1.96 -4.27 -24.66
CA VAL A 4 -2.29 -5.38 -23.75
C VAL A 4 -1.30 -5.43 -22.57
N ALA A 5 -0.01 -5.19 -22.83
CA ALA A 5 1.00 -5.12 -21.78
C ALA A 5 0.77 -3.92 -20.83
N TYR A 6 0.41 -2.75 -21.38
CA TYR A 6 0.03 -1.59 -20.58
C TYR A 6 -1.23 -1.82 -19.73
N HIS A 7 -2.24 -2.49 -20.29
CA HIS A 7 -3.45 -2.84 -19.55
C HIS A 7 -3.14 -3.76 -18.36
N ASN A 8 -2.33 -4.80 -18.58
CA ASN A 8 -1.90 -5.73 -17.52
C ASN A 8 -1.03 -5.03 -16.45
N LEU A 9 -0.10 -4.16 -16.84
CA LEU A 9 0.68 -3.37 -15.88
C LEU A 9 -0.21 -2.41 -15.06
N SER A 10 -1.23 -1.84 -15.70
CA SER A 10 -2.17 -0.94 -15.03
C SER A 10 -3.08 -1.67 -14.04
N SER A 11 -3.50 -2.90 -14.34
CA SER A 11 -4.33 -3.71 -13.44
C SER A 11 -3.54 -4.18 -12.22
N PHE A 12 -2.29 -4.64 -12.39
CA PHE A 12 -1.42 -5.00 -11.27
C PHE A 12 -1.11 -3.81 -10.36
N ALA A 13 -0.95 -2.61 -10.93
CA ALA A 13 -0.74 -1.42 -10.13
C ALA A 13 -1.95 -1.04 -9.28
N GLN A 14 -3.16 -1.16 -9.83
CA GLN A 14 -4.39 -0.93 -9.07
C GLN A 14 -4.56 -1.99 -7.97
N LEU A 15 -4.22 -3.24 -8.26
CA LEU A 15 -4.24 -4.34 -7.30
C LEU A 15 -3.35 -4.06 -6.08
N LEU A 16 -2.08 -3.73 -6.30
CA LEU A 16 -1.15 -3.46 -5.21
C LEU A 16 -1.49 -2.17 -4.44
N GLN A 17 -2.10 -1.17 -5.07
CA GLN A 17 -2.68 -0.02 -4.35
C GLN A 17 -3.81 -0.45 -3.42
N GLY A 18 -4.69 -1.37 -3.87
CA GLY A 18 -5.75 -1.93 -3.04
C GLY A 18 -5.20 -2.69 -1.84
N TYR A 19 -4.18 -3.52 -2.04
CA TYR A 19 -3.51 -4.22 -0.94
C TYR A 19 -2.80 -3.26 0.01
N ALA A 20 -2.08 -2.26 -0.52
CA ALA A 20 -1.45 -1.23 0.30
C ALA A 20 -2.47 -0.50 1.16
N TYR A 21 -3.67 -0.21 0.65
CA TYR A 21 -4.76 0.35 1.43
C TYR A 21 -5.19 -0.61 2.55
N ILE A 22 -5.76 -1.77 2.21
CA ILE A 22 -6.41 -2.63 3.23
C ILE A 22 -5.42 -3.17 4.27
N LEU A 23 -4.15 -3.43 3.89
CA LEU A 23 -3.16 -3.99 4.82
C LEU A 23 -2.52 -2.91 5.71
N THR A 24 -2.53 -1.64 5.33
CA THR A 24 -2.03 -0.55 6.19
C THR A 24 -3.12 0.12 7.03
N HIS A 25 -4.41 -0.06 6.69
CA HIS A 25 -5.50 0.68 7.32
C HIS A 25 -6.16 -0.05 8.51
N PRO A 26 -6.94 0.67 9.34
CA PRO A 26 -7.80 0.04 10.33
C PRO A 26 -8.81 -0.92 9.68
N GLY A 27 -9.38 -1.82 10.49
CA GLY A 27 -10.19 -2.96 10.04
C GLY A 27 -9.46 -4.31 10.07
N ILE A 28 -10.13 -5.33 9.55
CA ILE A 28 -9.61 -6.71 9.46
C ILE A 28 -9.45 -7.03 7.97
N PRO A 29 -8.24 -6.92 7.41
CA PRO A 29 -8.03 -7.17 5.99
C PRO A 29 -8.22 -8.65 5.67
N SER A 30 -8.68 -8.92 4.44
CA SER A 30 -8.72 -10.25 3.85
C SER A 30 -7.91 -10.24 2.57
N VAL A 31 -7.19 -11.34 2.30
CA VAL A 31 -6.37 -11.48 1.11
C VAL A 31 -6.95 -12.58 0.23
N PHE A 32 -7.26 -12.23 -1.01
CA PHE A 32 -7.77 -13.17 -1.99
C PHE A 32 -6.70 -14.21 -2.38
N TYR A 33 -7.12 -15.47 -2.47
CA TYR A 33 -6.23 -16.62 -2.66
C TYR A 33 -5.41 -16.50 -3.94
N ASP A 34 -6.07 -16.28 -5.09
CA ASP A 34 -5.41 -16.28 -6.40
C ASP A 34 -4.35 -15.18 -6.51
N HIS A 35 -4.62 -14.01 -5.94
CA HIS A 35 -3.65 -12.92 -5.92
C HIS A 35 -2.41 -13.26 -5.08
N PHE A 36 -2.57 -14.10 -4.05
CA PHE A 36 -1.49 -14.47 -3.16
C PHE A 36 -0.70 -15.68 -3.64
N TYR A 37 -1.34 -16.67 -4.26
CA TYR A 37 -0.69 -17.93 -4.67
C TYR A 37 -0.53 -18.10 -6.18
N ASP A 38 -1.46 -17.61 -7.00
CA ASP A 38 -1.54 -17.98 -8.43
C ASP A 38 -1.06 -16.87 -9.38
N TRP A 39 -1.09 -15.60 -8.95
CA TRP A 39 -0.76 -14.46 -9.82
C TRP A 39 0.73 -14.11 -9.86
N GLY A 40 1.58 -14.95 -9.26
CA GLY A 40 3.03 -14.90 -9.38
C GLY A 40 3.75 -14.25 -8.20
N GLU A 41 5.06 -14.53 -8.15
CA GLU A 41 5.92 -14.23 -6.99
C GLU A 41 6.04 -12.73 -6.70
N SER A 42 5.98 -11.88 -7.72
CA SER A 42 6.11 -10.43 -7.56
C SER A 42 4.96 -9.82 -6.77
N ILE A 43 3.73 -10.29 -6.99
CA ILE A 43 2.54 -9.85 -6.26
C ILE A 43 2.55 -10.46 -4.86
N HIS A 44 2.83 -11.76 -4.75
CA HIS A 44 2.97 -12.47 -3.47
C HIS A 44 3.93 -11.73 -2.53
N ASN A 45 5.16 -11.47 -3.00
CA ASN A 45 6.21 -10.83 -2.20
C ASN A 45 5.82 -9.41 -1.73
N GLN A 46 5.04 -8.67 -2.52
CA GLN A 46 4.56 -7.35 -2.13
C GLN A 46 3.45 -7.44 -1.07
N ILE A 47 2.53 -8.39 -1.20
CA ILE A 47 1.49 -8.64 -0.20
C ILE A 47 2.12 -9.07 1.13
N VAL A 48 3.10 -9.99 1.10
CA VAL A 48 3.83 -10.44 2.30
C VAL A 48 4.51 -9.26 3.01
N LYS A 49 5.22 -8.39 2.27
CA LYS A 49 5.84 -7.18 2.84
C LYS A 49 4.82 -6.29 3.55
N LEU A 50 3.65 -6.06 2.93
CA LEU A 50 2.59 -5.26 3.53
C LEU A 50 2.00 -5.90 4.79
N MET A 51 1.83 -7.23 4.80
CA MET A 51 1.42 -7.97 6.01
C MET A 51 2.45 -7.86 7.13
N ASP A 52 3.74 -7.97 6.81
CA ASP A 52 4.82 -7.84 7.78
C ASP A 52 4.88 -6.44 8.37
N ILE A 53 4.74 -5.39 7.55
CA ILE A 53 4.66 -4.00 8.03
C ILE A 53 3.49 -3.85 9.01
N ARG A 54 2.29 -4.35 8.63
CA ARG A 54 1.10 -4.30 9.49
C ARG A 54 1.37 -4.92 10.86
N ARG A 55 1.97 -6.11 10.87
CA ARG A 55 2.28 -6.88 12.08
C ARG A 55 3.34 -6.20 12.94
N GLN A 56 4.44 -5.77 12.34
CA GLN A 56 5.58 -5.17 13.05
C GLN A 56 5.23 -3.81 13.65
N GLN A 57 4.40 -3.03 12.96
CA GLN A 57 3.95 -1.72 13.43
C GLN A 57 2.70 -1.79 14.33
N ASP A 58 2.24 -3.01 14.62
CA ASP A 58 1.08 -3.27 15.47
C ASP A 58 -0.14 -2.44 15.01
N ILE A 59 -0.41 -2.52 13.70
CA ILE A 59 -1.61 -1.93 13.10
C ILE A 59 -2.74 -2.93 13.23
N HIS A 60 -3.81 -2.51 13.90
CA HIS A 60 -4.95 -3.34 14.25
C HIS A 60 -6.27 -2.67 13.84
N SER A 61 -7.38 -3.36 14.10
CA SER A 61 -8.70 -2.95 13.61
C SER A 61 -9.18 -1.58 14.09
N ARG A 62 -8.57 -1.07 15.17
CA ARG A 62 -8.93 0.18 15.85
C ARG A 62 -7.82 1.23 15.81
N SER A 63 -6.75 1.01 15.04
CA SER A 63 -5.71 2.02 14.89
C SER A 63 -6.33 3.33 14.37
N SER A 64 -5.78 4.46 14.80
CA SER A 64 -6.22 5.76 14.29
C SER A 64 -5.85 5.92 12.81
N ILE A 65 -6.58 6.76 12.10
CA ILE A 65 -6.24 7.18 10.75
C ILE A 65 -6.35 8.70 10.64
N ARG A 66 -5.37 9.31 9.98
CA ARG A 66 -5.38 10.72 9.61
C ARG A 66 -5.07 10.84 8.12
N ILE A 67 -6.09 11.21 7.35
CA ILE A 67 -5.96 11.48 5.91
C ILE A 67 -5.27 12.83 5.75
N LEU A 68 -4.25 12.88 4.89
CA LEU A 68 -3.49 14.09 4.60
C LEU A 68 -3.81 14.62 3.19
N GLU A 69 -3.98 13.72 2.22
CA GLU A 69 -4.37 14.05 0.85
C GLU A 69 -5.50 13.15 0.38
N ALA A 70 -6.49 13.73 -0.30
CA ALA A 70 -7.60 13.01 -0.94
C ALA A 70 -8.02 13.73 -2.23
N GLN A 71 -7.26 13.49 -3.30
CA GLN A 71 -7.42 14.14 -4.60
C GLN A 71 -7.46 13.07 -5.72
N PRO A 72 -7.94 13.38 -6.94
CA PRO A 72 -8.16 12.40 -8.01
C PRO A 72 -6.96 11.52 -8.38
N CYS A 73 -5.73 11.95 -8.11
CA CYS A 73 -4.51 11.21 -8.41
C CYS A 73 -3.62 10.96 -7.19
N LEU A 74 -4.06 11.33 -5.98
CA LEU A 74 -3.24 11.25 -4.78
C LEU A 74 -4.11 10.98 -3.57
N TYR A 75 -3.80 9.90 -2.89
CA TYR A 75 -4.28 9.64 -1.53
C TYR A 75 -3.06 9.47 -0.62
N SER A 76 -3.09 10.09 0.55
CA SER A 76 -2.10 9.80 1.59
C SER A 76 -2.72 9.84 2.98
N ALA A 77 -2.20 9.00 3.86
CA ALA A 77 -2.68 8.90 5.23
C ALA A 77 -1.59 8.43 6.19
N ILE A 78 -1.75 8.80 7.45
CA ILE A 78 -1.00 8.28 8.60
C ILE A 78 -1.92 7.31 9.36
N ILE A 79 -1.42 6.11 9.67
CA ILE A 79 -2.15 5.08 10.40
C ILE A 79 -1.40 4.74 11.69
N GLY A 80 -2.13 4.78 12.82
CA GLY A 80 -1.60 4.49 14.15
C GLY A 80 -0.46 5.41 14.58
N GLU A 81 -0.33 6.57 13.94
CA GLU A 81 0.86 7.44 13.98
C GLU A 81 2.17 6.74 13.57
N ARG A 82 2.15 5.50 13.10
CA ARG A 82 3.32 4.62 12.91
C ARG A 82 3.64 4.30 11.45
N VAL A 83 2.62 4.34 10.60
CA VAL A 83 2.73 4.02 9.17
C VAL A 83 2.20 5.19 8.35
N CYS A 84 2.93 5.59 7.32
CA CYS A 84 2.40 6.47 6.28
C CYS A 84 2.18 5.68 4.99
N VAL A 85 1.11 5.99 4.26
CA VAL A 85 0.85 5.40 2.94
C VAL A 85 0.56 6.49 1.93
N LYS A 86 1.02 6.28 0.70
CA LYS A 86 0.69 7.07 -0.48
C LYS A 86 0.18 6.14 -1.57
N LEU A 87 -0.93 6.52 -2.20
CA LEU A 87 -1.52 5.84 -3.36
C LEU A 87 -1.70 6.83 -4.51
N GLY A 88 -1.75 6.32 -5.74
CA GLY A 88 -1.97 7.11 -6.96
C GLY A 88 -0.69 7.62 -7.64
N ASN A 89 -0.87 8.48 -8.64
CA ASN A 89 0.22 9.02 -9.47
C ASN A 89 0.86 10.29 -8.91
N GLY A 90 0.16 11.06 -8.08
CA GLY A 90 0.67 12.33 -7.53
C GLY A 90 1.93 12.12 -6.70
N SER A 91 2.79 13.13 -6.59
CA SER A 91 3.96 13.05 -5.72
C SER A 91 3.59 13.40 -4.29
N TRP A 92 4.06 12.62 -3.31
CA TRP A 92 3.91 12.90 -1.88
C TRP A 92 4.87 12.03 -1.08
N CYS A 93 5.39 12.57 0.02
CA CYS A 93 6.11 11.84 1.07
C CYS A 93 5.82 12.51 2.43
N PRO A 94 5.92 11.77 3.55
CA PRO A 94 5.74 12.37 4.86
C PRO A 94 6.88 13.36 5.16
N SER A 95 6.55 14.46 5.85
CA SER A 95 7.54 15.34 6.45
C SER A 95 8.04 14.72 7.76
N GLY A 96 9.35 14.76 7.99
CA GLY A 96 9.99 14.18 9.18
C GLY A 96 11.11 13.21 8.81
N ARG A 97 12.21 13.26 9.57
CA ARG A 97 13.40 12.42 9.34
C ARG A 97 13.27 11.03 9.95
N GLU A 98 12.28 10.84 10.82
CA GLU A 98 11.92 9.58 11.45
C GLU A 98 11.27 8.59 10.48
N TRP A 99 10.75 9.07 9.35
CA TRP A 99 10.10 8.23 8.35
C TRP A 99 11.11 7.57 7.44
N THR A 100 11.06 6.23 7.39
CA THR A 100 11.86 5.43 6.46
C THR A 100 10.95 4.69 5.49
N VAL A 101 11.35 4.56 4.23
CA VAL A 101 10.58 3.80 3.24
C VAL A 101 10.61 2.33 3.63
N ALA A 102 9.44 1.76 3.90
CA ALA A 102 9.27 0.35 4.26
C ALA A 102 9.07 -0.53 3.00
N THR A 103 8.24 -0.07 2.07
CA THR A 103 8.08 -0.69 0.75
C THR A 103 7.52 0.31 -0.27
N SER A 104 7.70 0.03 -1.56
CA SER A 104 7.14 0.82 -2.64
C SER A 104 6.92 -0.02 -3.90
N GLY A 105 6.02 0.46 -4.77
CA GLY A 105 5.74 -0.14 -6.06
C GLY A 105 5.09 0.86 -7.02
N HIS A 106 4.55 0.37 -8.13
CA HIS A 106 3.90 1.26 -9.09
C HIS A 106 2.68 1.94 -8.44
N ARG A 107 2.75 3.27 -8.31
CA ARG A 107 1.68 4.13 -7.77
C ARG A 107 1.36 3.91 -6.29
N TYR A 108 2.27 3.34 -5.52
CA TYR A 108 2.15 3.35 -4.07
C TYR A 108 3.51 3.36 -3.36
N ALA A 109 3.52 3.91 -2.14
CA ALA A 109 4.66 3.86 -1.24
C ALA A 109 4.18 3.82 0.21
N VAL A 110 4.92 3.12 1.06
CA VAL A 110 4.65 2.99 2.50
C VAL A 110 5.91 3.35 3.27
N TRP A 111 5.75 4.18 4.30
CA TRP A 111 6.81 4.53 5.24
C TRP A 111 6.44 4.04 6.64
N GLN A 112 7.44 3.82 7.46
CA GLN A 112 7.28 3.50 8.87
C GLN A 112 8.28 4.29 9.73
N LYS A 113 7.97 4.38 11.02
CA LYS A 113 8.85 4.89 12.07
C LYS A 113 9.24 3.80 13.06
#